data_AF-A0A2Y9AAX6-F1
#
_entry.id   AF-A0A2Y9AAX6-F1
#
_cell.length_a   1.000
_cell.length_b   1.000
_cell.length_c   1.000
_cell.angle_alpha   90.00
_cell.angle_beta   90.00
_cell.angle_gamma   90.00
#
_symmetry.space_group_name_H-M   'P 1'
#
loop_
_entity.id
_entity.type
_entity.pdbx_description
1 polymer ?
#
loop_
_entity_poly.entity_id
_entity_poly.type
_entity_poly.pdbx_seq_one_letter_code
_entity_poly.pdbx_strand_id
1 'polypeptide(L)'
;MDPLSKLGRNERCWCGSGLKYKKCHGDHHPGSLPGAPVPPDPDDGVYLSPSVTIARDALTLDAAGAPITMPTGVPTSKAVEFTNWDAEMVSHVSADAPSLSPAELGRLRVEVLRRLVALPPDDSDPSDGIKAGLFNLAAESLRTVSALAAENAKPTVLWNEELDPAAFLGRTLLLADHVAMPDEVFQSLLRRASNRTLRRSAERQLAVRGLLAAGLVIPVPNGAAMAVGGSAAVKRTDDDLNDQALVSWVREQLILEGPTAREVLFVRAVDDLSRHADKFWFHGHIDQESVKSGDGRFATKMLQPYDSNYDYGPWIKQVSDSAVSYYVQRTNERVVAADVYGTEYVSASMFEARLLARRSGGRTVGAAQAAVWADVPQLTSLAAPDLAKVLTNEDAVEDLRRQVRASLVTARTPGEQVDALTELAHDLESSSYKLEKMVFSDRIWQGAVPGGLGAASLLVGTVSGGIPAIAAGSFGLLAGVAPFLGARASRKREAAYLFVTARRMRRR
;
A
#
# COMPACT_ATOMS: atom_id res chain seq x y z
N MET A 1 3.96 19.10 17.45
CA MET A 1 4.08 19.64 16.08
C MET A 1 3.11 18.84 15.22
N ASP A 2 2.33 19.43 14.31
CA ASP A 2 1.39 18.65 13.49
C ASP A 2 2.16 17.84 12.42
N PRO A 3 2.21 16.50 12.52
CA PRO A 3 2.96 15.67 11.57
C PRO A 3 2.32 15.64 10.18
N LEU A 4 1.06 16.08 10.05
CA LEU A 4 0.37 16.18 8.77
C LEU A 4 0.48 17.58 8.15
N SER A 5 1.24 18.50 8.76
CA SER A 5 1.48 19.83 8.19
C SER A 5 2.19 19.77 6.83
N LYS A 6 2.08 20.85 6.05
CA LYS A 6 2.69 20.92 4.72
C LYS A 6 4.21 20.86 4.81
N LEU A 7 4.82 19.96 4.05
CA LEU A 7 6.26 19.82 4.01
C LEU A 7 6.93 20.96 3.23
N GLY A 8 8.08 21.38 3.75
CA GLY A 8 8.96 22.32 3.08
C GLY A 8 9.59 21.70 1.83
N ARG A 9 9.77 22.49 0.77
CA ARG A 9 10.34 22.05 -0.53
C ARG A 9 11.65 21.26 -0.41
N ASN A 10 12.48 21.59 0.58
CA ASN A 10 13.79 20.97 0.78
C ASN A 10 13.82 19.87 1.86
N GLU A 11 12.69 19.60 2.52
CA GLU A 11 12.56 18.52 3.50
C GLU A 11 12.59 17.16 2.80
N ARG A 12 12.90 16.09 3.54
CA ARG A 12 12.83 14.72 3.00
C ARG A 12 11.37 14.41 2.67
N CYS A 13 11.16 13.69 1.58
CA CYS A 13 9.81 13.34 1.19
C CYS A 13 9.24 12.28 2.14
N TRP A 14 7.99 12.49 2.53
CA TRP A 14 7.23 11.58 3.39
C TRP A 14 7.07 10.16 2.84
N CYS A 15 7.13 9.99 1.52
CA CYS A 15 6.92 8.70 0.86
C CYS A 15 8.11 7.73 1.01
N GLY A 16 9.07 7.99 1.89
CA GLY A 16 10.21 7.09 2.14
C GLY A 16 11.22 6.98 0.98
N SER A 17 11.12 7.78 -0.07
CA SER A 17 12.01 7.70 -1.25
C SER A 17 13.45 8.16 -0.98
N GLY A 18 13.71 8.75 0.18
CA GLY A 18 14.96 9.43 0.48
C GLY A 18 15.19 10.72 -0.32
N LEU A 19 14.33 11.08 -1.28
CA LEU A 19 14.48 12.30 -2.08
C LEU A 19 14.00 13.54 -1.31
N LYS A 20 14.39 14.73 -1.76
CA LYS A 20 13.78 15.98 -1.29
C LYS A 20 12.34 16.06 -1.78
N TYR A 21 11.44 16.59 -0.97
CA TYR A 21 10.02 16.74 -1.28
C TYR A 21 9.79 17.35 -2.68
N LYS A 22 10.45 18.46 -3.01
CA LYS A 22 10.35 19.11 -4.34
C LYS A 22 10.76 18.24 -5.53
N LYS A 23 11.62 17.23 -5.32
CA LYS A 23 12.07 16.31 -6.38
C LYS A 23 11.19 15.06 -6.47
N CYS A 24 10.29 14.87 -5.51
CA CYS A 24 9.50 13.66 -5.34
C CYS A 24 8.02 13.94 -5.55
N HIS A 25 7.40 14.75 -4.68
CA HIS A 25 5.97 15.09 -4.71
C HIS A 25 5.69 16.59 -4.80
N GLY A 26 6.69 17.45 -4.64
CA GLY A 26 6.51 18.90 -4.59
C GLY A 26 6.36 19.60 -5.94
N ASP A 27 6.15 18.86 -7.02
CA ASP A 27 5.66 19.42 -8.28
C ASP A 27 4.13 19.30 -8.35
N HIS A 28 3.47 20.34 -7.84
CA HIS A 28 2.02 20.43 -7.77
C HIS A 28 1.41 21.13 -9.00
N HIS A 29 2.15 21.22 -10.09
CA HIS A 29 1.67 21.81 -11.33
C HIS A 29 1.15 20.73 -12.28
N PRO A 30 0.26 21.08 -13.21
CA PRO A 30 -0.07 20.22 -14.35
C PRO A 30 1.18 19.86 -15.16
N GLY A 31 1.26 18.64 -15.68
CA GLY A 31 2.40 18.18 -16.48
C GLY A 31 2.51 18.86 -17.85
N SER A 32 1.42 19.44 -18.34
CA SER A 32 1.35 20.16 -19.61
C SER A 32 0.29 21.26 -19.59
N LEU A 33 0.42 22.22 -20.51
CA LEU A 33 -0.60 23.26 -20.74
C LEU A 33 -1.79 22.68 -21.53
N PRO A 34 -3.00 23.28 -21.42
CA PRO A 34 -4.13 22.90 -22.26
C PRO A 34 -3.77 22.90 -23.75
N GLY A 35 -4.17 21.86 -24.47
CA GLY A 35 -3.87 21.70 -25.90
C GLY A 35 -2.39 21.48 -26.25
N ALA A 36 -1.51 21.19 -25.28
CA ALA A 36 -0.08 20.99 -25.55
C ALA A 36 0.15 19.91 -26.63
N PRO A 37 1.02 20.18 -27.61
CA PRO A 37 1.21 19.30 -28.76
C PRO A 37 1.76 17.94 -28.33
N VAL A 38 1.21 16.87 -28.92
CA VAL A 38 1.63 15.49 -28.69
C VAL A 38 2.53 14.98 -29.81
N PRO A 39 3.46 14.05 -29.52
CA PRO A 39 4.19 13.34 -30.57
C PRO A 39 3.26 12.53 -31.49
N PRO A 40 3.74 12.08 -32.66
CA PRO A 40 3.02 11.11 -33.49
C PRO A 40 2.71 9.84 -32.70
N ASP A 41 1.51 9.29 -32.89
CA ASP A 41 1.08 8.07 -32.23
C ASP A 41 1.97 6.87 -32.64
N PRO A 42 2.47 6.07 -31.68
CA PRO A 42 3.20 4.84 -31.98
C PRO A 42 2.25 3.75 -32.52
N ASP A 43 2.81 2.67 -33.06
CA ASP A 43 2.01 1.59 -33.65
C ASP A 43 1.05 0.94 -32.61
N ASP A 44 1.50 0.79 -31.37
CA ASP A 44 0.80 0.10 -30.28
C ASP A 44 0.03 1.04 -29.32
N GLY A 45 0.05 2.35 -29.56
CA GLY A 45 -0.53 3.31 -28.62
C GLY A 45 -1.03 4.62 -29.22
N VAL A 46 -1.62 5.44 -28.36
CA VAL A 46 -2.14 6.78 -28.68
C VAL A 46 -1.66 7.74 -27.61
N TYR A 47 -1.03 8.85 -28.00
CA TYR A 47 -0.65 9.89 -27.06
C TYR A 47 -1.87 10.69 -26.61
N LEU A 48 -2.09 10.72 -25.30
CA LEU A 48 -3.14 11.53 -24.66
C LEU A 48 -2.60 12.87 -24.16
N SER A 49 -1.32 12.92 -23.77
CA SER A 49 -0.57 14.15 -23.45
C SER A 49 0.89 13.97 -23.91
N PRO A 50 1.74 15.01 -23.85
CA PRO A 50 3.13 14.91 -24.31
C PRO A 50 3.96 13.80 -23.63
N SER A 51 3.50 13.32 -22.46
CA SER A 51 4.20 12.31 -21.67
C SER A 51 3.35 11.07 -21.35
N VAL A 52 2.09 11.02 -21.80
CA VAL A 52 1.16 9.93 -21.48
C VAL A 52 0.64 9.29 -22.75
N THR A 53 0.81 7.98 -22.85
CA THR A 53 0.32 7.14 -23.94
C THR A 53 -0.64 6.09 -23.37
N ILE A 54 -1.71 5.80 -24.10
CA ILE A 54 -2.60 4.68 -23.82
C ILE A 54 -2.44 3.61 -24.91
N ALA A 55 -2.51 2.33 -24.54
CA ALA A 55 -2.49 1.24 -25.52
C ALA A 55 -3.72 1.33 -26.44
N ARG A 56 -3.54 1.02 -27.72
CA ARG A 56 -4.60 1.20 -28.74
C ARG A 56 -5.84 0.34 -28.49
N ASP A 57 -5.65 -0.83 -27.89
CA ASP A 57 -6.70 -1.78 -27.52
C ASP A 57 -7.42 -1.43 -26.21
N ALA A 58 -6.87 -0.52 -25.40
CA ALA A 58 -7.45 -0.12 -24.12
C ALA A 58 -8.74 0.71 -24.24
N LEU A 59 -9.07 1.20 -25.43
CA LEU A 59 -10.29 1.96 -25.72
C LEU A 59 -11.39 1.12 -26.38
N THR A 60 -11.27 -0.21 -26.33
CA THR A 60 -12.31 -1.11 -26.84
C THR A 60 -13.54 -1.05 -25.93
N LEU A 61 -14.60 -0.40 -26.43
CA LEU A 61 -15.92 -0.43 -25.82
C LEU A 61 -16.72 -1.60 -26.41
N ASP A 62 -17.51 -2.28 -25.57
CA ASP A 62 -18.41 -3.33 -26.03
C ASP A 62 -19.36 -2.80 -27.11
N ALA A 63 -19.72 -3.67 -28.06
CA ALA A 63 -20.64 -3.33 -29.15
C ALA A 63 -22.02 -2.87 -28.64
N ALA A 64 -22.38 -3.22 -27.40
CA ALA A 64 -23.59 -2.75 -26.72
C ALA A 64 -23.53 -1.27 -26.30
N GLY A 65 -22.37 -0.63 -26.38
CA GLY A 65 -22.09 0.69 -25.81
C GLY A 65 -21.88 0.62 -24.29
N ALA A 66 -21.38 1.72 -23.71
CA ALA A 66 -21.32 1.88 -22.25
C ALA A 66 -22.55 2.66 -21.76
N PRO A 67 -23.17 2.29 -20.63
CA PRO A 67 -24.21 3.11 -20.02
C PRO A 67 -23.61 4.47 -19.63
N ILE A 68 -24.28 5.55 -20.02
CA ILE A 68 -23.86 6.91 -19.69
C ILE A 68 -24.71 7.42 -18.54
N THR A 69 -24.05 7.82 -17.46
CA THR A 69 -24.71 8.48 -16.34
C THR A 69 -24.63 9.99 -16.57
N MET A 70 -25.79 10.64 -16.69
CA MET A 70 -25.82 12.09 -16.78
C MET A 70 -25.33 12.69 -15.45
N PRO A 71 -24.43 13.68 -15.48
CA PRO A 71 -23.94 14.32 -14.28
C PRO A 71 -25.06 15.05 -13.55
N THR A 72 -25.11 14.91 -12.23
CA THR A 72 -26.07 15.58 -11.35
C THR A 72 -25.65 17.00 -10.98
N GLY A 73 -24.44 17.43 -11.39
CA GLY A 73 -23.88 18.75 -11.09
C GLY A 73 -23.35 18.94 -9.67
N VAL A 74 -23.32 17.87 -8.88
CA VAL A 74 -22.74 17.81 -7.53
C VAL A 74 -21.96 16.49 -7.34
N PRO A 75 -20.92 16.48 -6.50
CA PRO A 75 -20.27 15.24 -6.09
C PRO A 75 -21.29 14.26 -5.48
N THR A 76 -21.26 12.99 -5.89
CA THR A 76 -22.17 11.95 -5.40
C THR A 76 -21.44 10.62 -5.26
N SER A 77 -21.84 9.82 -4.27
CA SER A 77 -21.32 8.46 -4.15
C SER A 77 -21.77 7.59 -5.34
N LYS A 78 -20.98 6.57 -5.63
CA LYS A 78 -21.32 5.52 -6.60
C LYS A 78 -21.63 4.23 -5.86
N ALA A 79 -22.46 3.40 -6.47
CA ALA A 79 -22.64 2.03 -6.00
C ALA A 79 -21.28 1.33 -5.97
N VAL A 80 -21.00 0.66 -4.85
CA VAL A 80 -19.79 -0.14 -4.68
C VAL A 80 -19.93 -1.42 -5.50
N GLU A 81 -18.89 -1.77 -6.25
CA GLU A 81 -18.87 -2.96 -7.10
C GLU A 81 -18.26 -4.16 -6.34
N PHE A 82 -18.95 -5.29 -6.40
CA PHE A 82 -18.45 -6.59 -5.98
C PHE A 82 -19.07 -7.68 -6.87
N THR A 83 -18.45 -8.84 -6.93
CA THR A 83 -18.89 -9.96 -7.76
C THR A 83 -19.75 -10.97 -6.98
N ASN A 84 -20.47 -11.84 -7.69
CA ASN A 84 -21.16 -12.96 -7.05
C ASN A 84 -20.20 -13.88 -6.28
N TRP A 85 -18.94 -13.99 -6.74
CA TRP A 85 -17.90 -14.75 -6.04
C TRP A 85 -17.56 -14.13 -4.69
N ASP A 86 -17.54 -12.80 -4.60
CA ASP A 86 -17.29 -12.11 -3.33
C ASP A 86 -18.41 -12.37 -2.32
N ALA A 87 -19.67 -12.27 -2.75
CA ALA A 87 -20.83 -12.56 -1.91
C ALA A 87 -20.88 -14.04 -1.48
N GLU A 88 -20.61 -14.95 -2.42
CA GLU A 88 -20.55 -16.38 -2.16
C GLU A 88 -19.44 -16.71 -1.15
N MET A 89 -18.27 -16.09 -1.27
CA MET A 89 -17.15 -16.30 -0.35
C MET A 89 -17.51 -15.92 1.08
N VAL A 90 -18.15 -14.77 1.27
CA VAL A 90 -18.63 -14.32 2.59
C VAL A 90 -19.58 -15.36 3.20
N SER A 91 -20.47 -15.94 2.41
CA SER A 91 -21.39 -16.99 2.88
C SER A 91 -20.70 -18.34 3.18
N HIS A 92 -19.55 -18.61 2.55
CA HIS A 92 -18.77 -19.84 2.76
C HIS A 92 -17.90 -19.80 4.00
N VAL A 93 -17.52 -18.61 4.50
CA VAL A 93 -16.72 -18.49 5.72
C VAL A 93 -17.63 -18.63 6.93
N SER A 94 -17.72 -19.84 7.46
CA SER A 94 -18.32 -20.10 8.78
C SER A 94 -17.40 -19.61 9.90
N ALA A 95 -17.96 -18.88 10.86
CA ALA A 95 -17.24 -18.41 12.04
C ALA A 95 -16.74 -19.56 12.95
N ASP A 96 -17.36 -20.74 12.85
CA ASP A 96 -17.06 -21.89 13.72
C ASP A 96 -16.01 -22.85 13.14
N ALA A 97 -15.58 -22.64 11.89
CA ALA A 97 -14.56 -23.48 11.28
C ALA A 97 -13.16 -23.12 11.82
N PRO A 98 -12.29 -24.11 12.10
CA PRO A 98 -10.93 -23.82 12.52
C PRO A 98 -10.20 -23.03 11.42
N SER A 99 -9.54 -21.93 11.81
CA SER A 99 -8.67 -21.15 10.93
C SER A 99 -7.25 -21.71 10.91
N LEU A 100 -6.58 -21.60 9.77
CA LEU A 100 -5.14 -21.83 9.70
C LEU A 100 -4.39 -20.73 10.47
N SER A 101 -3.24 -21.08 11.07
CA SER A 101 -2.33 -20.05 11.55
C SER A 101 -1.79 -19.21 10.38
N PRO A 102 -1.41 -17.94 10.59
CA PRO A 102 -0.93 -17.07 9.52
C PRO A 102 0.27 -17.65 8.74
N ALA A 103 1.19 -18.34 9.44
CA ALA A 103 2.33 -18.97 8.81
C ALA A 103 1.94 -20.21 7.97
N GLU A 104 0.95 -20.99 8.40
CA GLU A 104 0.43 -22.13 7.61
C GLU A 104 -0.28 -21.65 6.34
N LEU A 105 -1.17 -20.66 6.48
CA LEU A 105 -1.81 -19.99 5.34
C LEU A 105 -0.76 -19.44 4.38
N GLY A 106 0.26 -18.76 4.93
CA GLY A 106 1.38 -18.20 4.18
C GLY A 106 2.15 -19.23 3.36
N ARG A 107 2.51 -20.37 3.98
CA ARG A 107 3.20 -21.48 3.29
C ARG A 107 2.32 -22.09 2.20
N LEU A 108 1.03 -22.32 2.49
CA LEU A 108 0.06 -22.81 1.51
C LEU A 108 -0.05 -21.85 0.32
N ARG A 109 -0.16 -20.55 0.60
CA ARG A 109 -0.21 -19.50 -0.42
C ARG A 109 1.01 -19.54 -1.32
N VAL A 110 2.22 -19.57 -0.76
CA VAL A 110 3.46 -19.62 -1.54
C VAL A 110 3.51 -20.86 -2.43
N GLU A 111 3.03 -22.02 -1.96
CA GLU A 111 2.92 -23.23 -2.77
C GLU A 111 1.95 -23.06 -3.94
N VAL A 112 0.76 -22.49 -3.70
CA VAL A 112 -0.20 -22.18 -4.77
C VAL A 112 0.40 -21.20 -5.78
N LEU A 113 1.08 -20.15 -5.33
CA LEU A 113 1.71 -19.18 -6.22
C LEU A 113 2.79 -19.81 -7.11
N ARG A 114 3.61 -20.73 -6.58
CA ARG A 114 4.59 -21.47 -7.39
C ARG A 114 3.93 -22.28 -8.50
N ARG A 115 2.78 -22.90 -8.21
CA ARG A 115 1.99 -23.62 -9.22
C ARG A 115 1.40 -22.68 -10.27
N LEU A 116 0.92 -21.51 -9.87
CA LEU A 116 0.42 -20.50 -10.81
C LEU A 116 1.51 -19.96 -11.74
N VAL A 117 2.74 -19.78 -11.23
CA VAL A 117 3.87 -19.36 -12.08
C VAL A 117 4.26 -20.41 -13.12
N ALA A 118 3.96 -21.69 -12.85
CA ALA A 118 4.18 -22.77 -13.81
C ALA A 118 3.10 -22.85 -14.91
N LEU A 119 2.06 -22.00 -14.88
CA LEU A 119 1.05 -21.97 -15.93
C LEU A 119 1.64 -21.53 -17.28
N PRO A 120 1.05 -21.98 -18.40
CA PRO A 120 1.42 -21.51 -19.73
C PRO A 120 1.30 -19.98 -19.84
N PRO A 121 2.20 -19.29 -20.56
CA PRO A 121 2.17 -17.83 -20.70
C PRO A 121 1.13 -17.34 -21.74
N ASP A 122 0.01 -18.05 -21.87
CA ASP A 122 -1.04 -17.81 -22.86
C ASP A 122 -2.28 -17.13 -22.24
N ASP A 123 -3.20 -16.69 -23.10
CA ASP A 123 -4.46 -16.07 -22.66
C ASP A 123 -5.58 -17.10 -22.47
N SER A 124 -5.24 -18.39 -22.33
CA SER A 124 -6.21 -19.46 -22.08
C SER A 124 -6.85 -19.28 -20.70
N ASP A 125 -8.14 -19.64 -20.61
CA ASP A 125 -8.89 -19.62 -19.36
C ASP A 125 -8.29 -20.65 -18.36
N PRO A 126 -8.05 -20.28 -17.09
CA PRO A 126 -7.57 -21.21 -16.08
C PRO A 126 -8.55 -22.35 -15.85
N SER A 127 -8.05 -23.54 -15.51
CA SER A 127 -8.92 -24.70 -15.23
C SER A 127 -9.81 -24.45 -13.99
N ASP A 128 -10.98 -25.07 -13.95
CA ASP A 128 -11.92 -24.95 -12.82
C ASP A 128 -11.28 -25.32 -11.47
N GLY A 129 -10.37 -26.30 -11.47
CA GLY A 129 -9.60 -26.67 -10.29
C GLY A 129 -8.69 -25.54 -9.77
N ILE A 130 -8.10 -24.76 -10.67
CA ILE A 130 -7.33 -23.56 -10.29
C ILE A 130 -8.28 -22.50 -9.72
N LYS A 131 -9.40 -22.24 -10.39
CA LYS A 131 -10.39 -21.23 -9.96
C LYS A 131 -10.93 -21.56 -8.56
N ALA A 132 -11.36 -22.81 -8.34
CA ALA A 132 -11.82 -23.30 -7.04
C ALA A 132 -10.71 -23.27 -5.98
N GLY A 133 -9.48 -23.64 -6.34
CA GLY A 133 -8.34 -23.57 -5.42
C GLY A 133 -8.03 -22.14 -4.95
N LEU A 134 -8.12 -21.16 -5.86
CA LEU A 134 -7.93 -19.74 -5.52
C LEU A 134 -9.09 -19.18 -4.70
N PHE A 135 -10.32 -19.58 -4.99
CA PHE A 135 -11.48 -19.23 -4.18
C PHE A 135 -11.32 -19.73 -2.74
N ASN A 136 -10.98 -21.01 -2.56
CA ASN A 136 -10.77 -21.61 -1.24
C ASN A 136 -9.61 -20.92 -0.49
N LEU A 137 -8.50 -20.62 -1.17
CA LEU A 137 -7.38 -19.92 -0.56
C LEU A 137 -7.75 -18.50 -0.10
N ALA A 138 -8.57 -17.79 -0.87
CA ALA A 138 -9.07 -16.47 -0.50
C ALA A 138 -10.05 -16.54 0.69
N ALA A 139 -10.93 -17.55 0.71
CA ALA A 139 -11.83 -17.81 1.85
C ALA A 139 -11.06 -18.16 3.14
N GLU A 140 -10.00 -18.96 3.04
CA GLU A 140 -9.11 -19.24 4.19
C GLU A 140 -8.39 -17.97 4.67
N SER A 141 -7.98 -17.08 3.74
CA SER A 141 -7.36 -15.80 4.11
C SER A 141 -8.32 -14.90 4.88
N LEU A 142 -9.58 -14.84 4.45
CA LEU A 142 -10.66 -14.15 5.15
C LEU A 142 -10.88 -14.74 6.56
N ARG A 143 -10.93 -16.07 6.68
CA ARG A 143 -11.10 -16.75 7.97
C ARG A 143 -9.95 -16.47 8.93
N THR A 144 -8.71 -16.60 8.46
CA THR A 144 -7.51 -16.34 9.28
C THR A 144 -7.46 -14.89 9.77
N VAL A 145 -7.74 -13.89 8.92
CA VAL A 145 -7.74 -12.49 9.37
C VAL A 145 -8.87 -12.21 10.36
N SER A 146 -10.05 -12.78 10.13
CA SER A 146 -11.18 -12.66 11.06
C SER A 146 -10.87 -13.27 12.44
N ALA A 147 -10.21 -14.44 12.46
CA ALA A 147 -9.76 -15.08 13.69
C ALA A 147 -8.70 -14.23 14.43
N LEU A 148 -7.70 -13.70 13.72
CA LEU A 148 -6.70 -12.79 14.30
C LEU A 148 -7.31 -11.54 14.93
N ALA A 149 -8.31 -10.96 14.27
CA ALA A 149 -9.03 -9.79 14.75
C ALA A 149 -9.88 -10.11 15.99
N ALA A 150 -10.43 -11.34 16.10
CA ALA A 150 -11.18 -11.78 17.27
C ALA A 150 -10.28 -12.07 18.48
N GLU A 151 -9.08 -12.58 18.26
CA GLU A 151 -8.11 -12.91 19.32
C GLU A 151 -7.50 -11.68 19.99
N ASN A 152 -7.31 -10.58 19.25
CA ASN A 152 -6.62 -9.39 19.73
C ASN A 152 -7.50 -8.13 19.67
N ALA A 153 -7.94 -7.62 20.83
CA ALA A 153 -8.83 -6.45 20.93
C ALA A 153 -8.21 -5.10 20.50
N LYS A 154 -6.93 -5.06 20.10
CA LYS A 154 -6.25 -3.87 19.55
C LYS A 154 -5.38 -4.30 18.37
N PRO A 155 -5.31 -3.51 17.29
CA PRO A 155 -4.97 -4.04 15.97
C PRO A 155 -3.49 -4.42 15.90
N THR A 156 -3.25 -5.72 16.01
CA THR A 156 -2.00 -6.39 15.59
C THR A 156 -1.93 -6.52 14.07
N VAL A 157 -3.06 -6.27 13.39
CA VAL A 157 -3.21 -6.35 11.93
C VAL A 157 -3.53 -4.97 11.36
N LEU A 158 -2.69 -4.51 10.43
CA LEU A 158 -2.90 -3.25 9.70
C LEU A 158 -3.38 -3.52 8.28
N TRP A 159 -4.28 -2.68 7.76
CA TRP A 159 -4.71 -2.69 6.37
C TRP A 159 -3.97 -1.62 5.56
N ASN A 160 -3.41 -2.01 4.41
CA ASN A 160 -2.85 -1.08 3.44
C ASN A 160 -3.03 -1.57 2.00
N GLU A 161 -3.40 -0.63 1.12
CA GLU A 161 -3.55 -0.87 -0.32
C GLU A 161 -2.66 0.05 -1.17
N GLU A 162 -1.81 0.82 -0.50
CA GLU A 162 -1.20 2.03 -1.05
C GLU A 162 0.28 1.85 -1.37
N LEU A 163 0.98 1.00 -0.61
CA LEU A 163 2.40 0.73 -0.74
C LEU A 163 2.65 -0.75 -1.03
N ASP A 164 3.82 -1.02 -1.60
CA ASP A 164 4.38 -2.37 -1.63
C ASP A 164 4.46 -2.94 -0.19
N PRO A 165 4.17 -4.24 0.03
CA PRO A 165 4.10 -4.82 1.37
C PRO A 165 5.40 -4.70 2.15
N ALA A 166 6.56 -4.83 1.51
CA ALA A 166 7.84 -4.68 2.19
C ALA A 166 8.10 -3.22 2.56
N ALA A 167 7.72 -2.28 1.70
CA ALA A 167 7.82 -0.86 2.00
C ALA A 167 6.88 -0.45 3.14
N PHE A 168 5.65 -0.97 3.17
CA PHE A 168 4.69 -0.70 4.24
C PHE A 168 5.12 -1.33 5.56
N LEU A 169 5.50 -2.61 5.56
CA LEU A 169 6.04 -3.28 6.75
C LEU A 169 7.29 -2.58 7.26
N GLY A 170 8.21 -2.17 6.39
CA GLY A 170 9.40 -1.41 6.79
C GLY A 170 9.09 -0.11 7.54
N ARG A 171 7.88 0.47 7.39
CA ARG A 171 7.42 1.65 8.14
C ARG A 171 6.59 1.31 9.38
N THR A 172 5.97 0.15 9.39
CA THR A 172 5.00 -0.26 10.42
C THR A 172 5.47 -1.43 11.25
N LEU A 173 6.72 -1.88 11.08
CA LEU A 173 7.23 -3.11 11.69
C LEU A 173 7.12 -3.13 13.21
N LEU A 174 7.20 -1.96 13.85
CA LEU A 174 7.10 -1.81 15.29
C LEU A 174 5.66 -1.74 15.81
N LEU A 175 4.69 -1.68 14.90
CA LEU A 175 3.27 -1.44 15.18
C LEU A 175 2.46 -2.71 14.90
N ALA A 176 2.74 -3.38 13.79
CA ALA A 176 1.98 -4.52 13.30
C ALA A 176 2.72 -5.86 13.49
N ASP A 177 1.97 -6.88 13.88
CA ASP A 177 2.40 -8.29 13.74
C ASP A 177 2.10 -8.80 12.33
N HIS A 178 0.99 -8.33 11.74
CA HIS A 178 0.53 -8.72 10.43
C HIS A 178 0.07 -7.51 9.61
N VAL A 179 0.24 -7.60 8.30
CA VAL A 179 -0.31 -6.64 7.35
C VAL A 179 -1.27 -7.37 6.43
N ALA A 180 -2.52 -6.95 6.45
CA ALA A 180 -3.53 -7.34 5.48
C ALA A 180 -3.47 -6.39 4.28
N MET A 181 -3.59 -6.94 3.07
CA MET A 181 -3.52 -6.18 1.83
C MET A 181 -4.46 -6.78 0.77
N PRO A 182 -4.79 -6.06 -0.31
CA PRO A 182 -5.60 -6.62 -1.39
C PRO A 182 -4.98 -7.85 -2.05
N ASP A 183 -5.79 -8.89 -2.24
CA ASP A 183 -5.39 -10.08 -2.98
C ASP A 183 -5.38 -9.85 -4.51
N GLU A 184 -4.24 -9.43 -5.04
CA GLU A 184 -4.07 -9.18 -6.49
C GLU A 184 -4.28 -10.43 -7.36
N VAL A 185 -3.99 -11.62 -6.85
CA VAL A 185 -4.15 -12.88 -7.61
C VAL A 185 -5.62 -13.22 -7.73
N PHE A 186 -6.36 -13.14 -6.63
CA PHE A 186 -7.80 -13.34 -6.65
C PHE A 186 -8.51 -12.23 -7.46
N GLN A 187 -8.07 -10.98 -7.35
CA GLN A 187 -8.60 -9.89 -8.20
C GLN A 187 -8.35 -10.12 -9.69
N SER A 188 -7.19 -10.69 -10.05
CA SER A 188 -6.87 -11.02 -11.45
C SER A 188 -7.81 -12.10 -11.99
N LEU A 189 -8.19 -13.07 -11.15
CA LEU A 189 -9.19 -14.08 -11.46
C LEU A 189 -10.56 -13.44 -11.75
N LEU A 190 -11.00 -12.49 -10.92
CA LEU A 190 -12.31 -11.86 -11.06
C LEU A 190 -12.43 -10.92 -12.27
N ARG A 191 -11.39 -10.17 -12.60
CA ARG A 191 -11.46 -9.13 -13.66
C ARG A 191 -11.28 -9.67 -15.06
N ARG A 192 -10.27 -10.52 -15.27
CA ARG A 192 -9.91 -11.09 -16.57
C ARG A 192 -9.08 -12.35 -16.35
N ALA A 193 -9.77 -13.45 -16.06
CA ALA A 193 -9.15 -14.75 -15.86
C ALA A 193 -8.39 -15.18 -17.13
N SER A 194 -7.06 -15.23 -17.05
CA SER A 194 -6.23 -15.91 -18.03
C SER A 194 -4.98 -16.46 -17.35
N ASN A 195 -4.39 -17.51 -17.91
CA ASN A 195 -3.14 -18.07 -17.37
C ASN A 195 -2.04 -17.00 -17.30
N ARG A 196 -1.91 -16.15 -18.33
CA ARG A 196 -0.97 -15.03 -18.35
C ARG A 196 -1.20 -14.02 -17.24
N THR A 197 -2.45 -13.60 -16.98
CA THR A 197 -2.73 -12.60 -15.94
C THR A 197 -2.49 -13.18 -14.53
N LEU A 198 -2.95 -14.41 -14.28
CA LEU A 198 -2.70 -15.10 -13.02
C LEU A 198 -1.21 -15.33 -12.77
N ARG A 199 -0.47 -15.77 -13.78
CA ARG A 199 0.98 -15.96 -13.71
C ARG A 199 1.70 -14.67 -13.33
N ARG A 200 1.41 -13.55 -14.02
CA ARG A 200 2.04 -12.25 -13.73
C ARG A 200 1.75 -11.76 -12.31
N SER A 201 0.51 -11.90 -11.84
CA SER A 201 0.14 -11.54 -10.47
C SER A 201 0.80 -12.46 -9.44
N ALA A 202 0.94 -13.76 -9.74
CA ALA A 202 1.65 -14.70 -8.89
C ALA A 202 3.16 -14.41 -8.83
N GLU A 203 3.80 -14.08 -9.96
CA GLU A 203 5.21 -13.67 -10.02
C GLU A 203 5.47 -12.42 -9.16
N ARG A 204 4.60 -11.40 -9.25
CA ARG A 204 4.68 -10.20 -8.41
C ARG A 204 4.54 -10.53 -6.93
N GLN A 205 3.53 -11.33 -6.55
CA GLN A 205 3.29 -11.68 -5.16
C GLN A 205 4.41 -12.59 -4.59
N LEU A 206 5.04 -13.43 -5.41
CA LEU A 206 6.21 -14.23 -4.99
C LEU A 206 7.46 -13.41 -4.69
N ALA A 207 7.54 -12.14 -5.12
CA ALA A 207 8.63 -11.24 -4.74
C ALA A 207 8.72 -11.06 -3.22
N VAL A 208 7.59 -11.16 -2.51
CA VAL A 208 7.49 -11.06 -1.05
C VAL A 208 7.27 -12.41 -0.35
N ARG A 209 7.64 -13.54 -0.99
CA ARG A 209 7.40 -14.91 -0.49
C ARG A 209 7.85 -15.17 0.95
N GLY A 210 8.93 -14.53 1.41
CA GLY A 210 9.44 -14.69 2.78
C GLY A 210 8.47 -14.10 3.81
N LEU A 211 7.91 -12.93 3.49
CA LEU A 211 6.91 -12.26 4.33
C LEU A 211 5.57 -13.01 4.31
N LEU A 212 5.18 -13.53 3.14
CA LEU A 212 3.99 -14.39 3.01
C LEU A 212 4.15 -15.67 3.83
N ALA A 213 5.23 -16.43 3.63
CA ALA A 213 5.45 -17.70 4.32
C ALA A 213 5.57 -17.56 5.85
N ALA A 214 6.04 -16.41 6.33
CA ALA A 214 6.08 -16.08 7.76
C ALA A 214 4.72 -15.65 8.33
N GLY A 215 3.69 -15.44 7.48
CA GLY A 215 2.39 -14.92 7.89
C GLY A 215 2.39 -13.42 8.22
N LEU A 216 3.44 -12.69 7.87
CA LEU A 216 3.57 -11.25 8.14
C LEU A 216 2.75 -10.41 7.15
N VAL A 217 2.55 -10.93 5.94
CA VAL A 217 1.68 -10.35 4.90
C VAL A 217 0.58 -11.34 4.59
N ILE A 218 -0.66 -10.89 4.64
CA ILE A 218 -1.85 -11.71 4.39
C ILE A 218 -2.67 -11.04 3.27
N PRO A 219 -2.66 -11.58 2.04
CA PRO A 219 -3.53 -11.11 0.97
C PRO A 219 -4.99 -11.46 1.27
N VAL A 220 -5.89 -10.49 1.20
CA VAL A 220 -7.33 -10.62 1.50
C VAL A 220 -8.17 -10.04 0.35
N PRO A 221 -9.26 -10.69 -0.07
CA PRO A 221 -10.08 -10.23 -1.20
C PRO A 221 -10.89 -8.97 -0.85
N ASN A 222 -10.53 -7.79 -1.36
CA ASN A 222 -11.25 -6.54 -1.06
C ASN A 222 -12.75 -6.59 -1.43
N GLY A 223 -13.12 -7.32 -2.48
CA GLY A 223 -14.52 -7.47 -2.90
C GLY A 223 -15.41 -8.11 -1.83
N ALA A 224 -14.88 -9.03 -1.00
CA ALA A 224 -15.62 -9.64 0.11
C ALA A 224 -15.97 -8.60 1.19
N ALA A 225 -15.04 -7.70 1.53
CA ALA A 225 -15.30 -6.57 2.41
C ALA A 225 -16.39 -5.66 1.84
N MET A 226 -16.35 -5.40 0.53
CA MET A 226 -17.36 -4.58 -0.14
C MET A 226 -18.73 -5.27 -0.22
N ALA A 227 -18.79 -6.60 -0.33
CA ALA A 227 -20.03 -7.36 -0.27
C ALA A 227 -20.69 -7.27 1.12
N VAL A 228 -19.91 -7.25 2.20
CA VAL A 228 -20.40 -7.11 3.59
C VAL A 228 -20.72 -5.65 3.95
N GLY A 229 -19.79 -4.75 3.64
CA GLY A 229 -19.77 -3.37 4.14
C GLY A 229 -20.07 -2.29 3.10
N GLY A 230 -20.32 -2.63 1.84
CA GLY A 230 -20.45 -1.67 0.74
C GLY A 230 -21.52 -0.59 0.99
N SER A 231 -22.65 -0.96 1.60
CA SER A 231 -23.69 0.01 1.98
C SER A 231 -23.20 1.04 3.01
N ALA A 232 -22.34 0.62 3.95
CA ALA A 232 -21.70 1.52 4.90
C ALA A 232 -20.67 2.43 4.22
N ALA A 233 -19.94 1.94 3.21
CA ALA A 233 -19.01 2.75 2.43
C ALA A 233 -19.73 3.84 1.62
N VAL A 234 -20.84 3.49 0.96
CA VAL A 234 -21.72 4.44 0.26
C VAL A 234 -22.26 5.48 1.23
N LYS A 235 -22.87 5.05 2.33
CA LYS A 235 -23.43 5.95 3.34
C LYS A 235 -22.39 6.94 3.89
N ARG A 236 -21.20 6.45 4.28
CA ARG A 236 -20.11 7.31 4.77
C ARG A 236 -19.63 8.29 3.72
N THR A 237 -19.61 7.86 2.46
CA THR A 237 -19.26 8.73 1.33
C THR A 237 -20.30 9.82 1.16
N ASP A 238 -21.60 9.50 1.23
CA ASP A 238 -22.65 10.52 1.18
C ASP A 238 -22.54 11.50 2.35
N ASP A 239 -22.30 11.01 3.57
CA ASP A 239 -22.10 11.84 4.75
C ASP A 239 -20.91 12.81 4.55
N ASP A 240 -19.77 12.32 4.08
CA ASP A 240 -18.58 13.13 3.78
C ASP A 240 -18.79 14.11 2.63
N LEU A 241 -19.51 13.72 1.57
CA LEU A 241 -19.81 14.59 0.42
C LEU A 241 -20.84 15.67 0.72
N ASN A 242 -21.65 15.48 1.78
CA ASN A 242 -22.54 16.52 2.29
C ASN A 242 -21.80 17.60 3.11
N ASP A 243 -20.58 17.32 3.59
CA ASP A 243 -19.72 18.31 4.27
C ASP A 243 -19.04 19.23 3.24
N GLN A 244 -19.59 20.45 3.10
CA GLN A 244 -19.07 21.44 2.15
C GLN A 244 -17.64 21.89 2.44
N ALA A 245 -17.21 21.89 3.71
CA ALA A 245 -15.85 22.27 4.07
C ALA A 245 -14.85 21.19 3.64
N LEU A 246 -15.21 19.91 3.82
CA LEU A 246 -14.42 18.78 3.35
C LEU A 246 -14.35 18.76 1.82
N VAL A 247 -15.50 18.90 1.13
CA VAL A 247 -15.57 18.94 -0.34
C VAL A 247 -14.74 20.08 -0.93
N SER A 248 -14.83 21.29 -0.36
CA SER A 248 -14.01 22.43 -0.81
C SER A 248 -12.52 22.14 -0.63
N TRP A 249 -12.13 21.60 0.53
CA TRP A 249 -10.75 21.26 0.80
C TRP A 249 -10.21 20.20 -0.18
N VAL A 250 -10.95 19.12 -0.44
CA VAL A 250 -10.55 18.08 -1.41
C VAL A 250 -10.39 18.70 -2.80
N ARG A 251 -11.35 19.55 -3.22
CA ARG A 251 -11.29 20.23 -4.52
C ARG A 251 -10.04 21.11 -4.65
N GLU A 252 -9.66 21.83 -3.59
CA GLU A 252 -8.43 22.63 -3.53
C GLU A 252 -7.15 21.79 -3.59
N GLN A 253 -7.22 20.50 -3.24
CA GLN A 253 -6.08 19.59 -3.39
C GLN A 253 -5.95 19.01 -4.81
N LEU A 254 -6.92 19.21 -5.71
CA LEU A 254 -6.86 18.63 -7.05
C LEU A 254 -5.89 19.40 -7.95
N ILE A 255 -5.05 18.65 -8.66
CA ILE A 255 -4.20 19.12 -9.76
C ILE A 255 -4.85 18.60 -11.04
N LEU A 256 -5.31 19.53 -11.87
CA LEU A 256 -5.98 19.24 -13.14
C LEU A 256 -5.02 19.51 -14.30
N GLU A 257 -4.70 18.47 -15.07
CA GLU A 257 -3.97 18.59 -16.34
C GLU A 257 -4.93 18.37 -17.51
N GLY A 258 -4.90 19.32 -18.46
CA GLY A 258 -5.75 19.35 -19.64
C GLY A 258 -6.76 20.51 -19.63
N PRO A 259 -7.71 20.55 -20.58
CA PRO A 259 -7.93 19.59 -21.65
C PRO A 259 -6.67 19.40 -22.50
N THR A 260 -6.23 18.16 -22.72
CA THR A 260 -5.04 17.90 -23.55
C THR A 260 -5.36 18.07 -25.04
N ALA A 261 -4.36 17.89 -25.92
CA ALA A 261 -4.57 17.91 -27.38
C ALA A 261 -5.60 16.86 -27.89
N ARG A 262 -5.94 15.86 -27.07
CA ARG A 262 -6.96 14.83 -27.34
C ARG A 262 -8.18 14.96 -26.42
N GLU A 263 -8.39 16.14 -25.83
CA GLU A 263 -9.49 16.44 -24.90
C GLU A 263 -9.62 15.43 -23.77
N VAL A 264 -8.49 15.15 -23.12
CA VAL A 264 -8.43 14.35 -21.90
C VAL A 264 -8.18 15.27 -20.72
N LEU A 265 -8.81 14.97 -19.59
CA LEU A 265 -8.45 15.54 -18.30
C LEU A 265 -7.80 14.47 -17.43
N PHE A 266 -6.62 14.78 -16.93
CA PHE A 266 -5.89 14.01 -15.94
C PHE A 266 -6.06 14.71 -14.59
N VAL A 267 -6.54 13.97 -13.58
CA VAL A 267 -6.73 14.50 -12.23
C VAL A 267 -5.90 13.71 -11.25
N ARG A 268 -5.14 14.43 -10.41
CA ARG A 268 -4.43 13.87 -9.26
C ARG A 268 -4.61 14.76 -8.04
N ALA A 269 -4.42 14.23 -6.83
CA ALA A 269 -4.45 15.02 -5.61
C ALA A 269 -3.02 15.39 -5.14
N VAL A 270 -2.86 16.60 -4.61
CA VAL A 270 -1.65 17.06 -3.92
C VAL A 270 -1.34 16.11 -2.77
N ASP A 271 -0.09 15.69 -2.66
CA ASP A 271 0.37 14.79 -1.59
C ASP A 271 -0.27 13.40 -1.60
N ASP A 272 -0.87 12.98 -2.72
CA ASP A 272 -1.22 11.58 -2.92
C ASP A 272 0.01 10.75 -3.32
N LEU A 273 -0.04 9.43 -3.13
CA LEU A 273 1.07 8.52 -3.44
C LEU A 273 1.32 8.38 -4.95
N SER A 274 0.27 8.47 -5.76
CA SER A 274 0.42 8.44 -7.20
C SER A 274 0.93 9.79 -7.71
N ARG A 275 2.09 9.75 -8.37
CA ARG A 275 2.67 10.94 -9.03
C ARG A 275 1.97 11.26 -10.34
N HIS A 276 1.32 10.27 -10.94
CA HIS A 276 0.58 10.39 -12.18
C HIS A 276 -0.92 10.38 -11.88
N ALA A 277 -1.73 10.80 -12.83
CA ALA A 277 -3.17 10.68 -12.67
C ALA A 277 -3.59 9.21 -12.84
N ASP A 278 -4.09 8.60 -11.76
CA ASP A 278 -4.62 7.22 -11.79
C ASP A 278 -5.93 7.10 -12.57
N LYS A 279 -6.59 8.24 -12.78
CA LYS A 279 -7.86 8.37 -13.48
C LYS A 279 -7.76 9.51 -14.49
N PHE A 280 -8.38 9.28 -15.64
CA PHE A 280 -8.54 10.29 -16.67
C PHE A 280 -9.96 10.25 -17.21
N TRP A 281 -10.40 11.39 -17.71
CA TRP A 281 -11.74 11.59 -18.26
C TRP A 281 -11.60 12.03 -19.70
N PHE A 282 -12.32 11.35 -20.59
CA PHE A 282 -12.45 11.78 -21.98
C PHE A 282 -13.62 12.74 -22.11
N HIS A 283 -13.42 13.77 -22.92
CA HIS A 283 -14.55 14.57 -23.38
C HIS A 283 -15.34 13.77 -24.42
N GLY A 284 -16.62 13.54 -24.15
CA GLY A 284 -17.54 12.90 -25.07
C GLY A 284 -18.38 13.94 -25.78
N HIS A 285 -18.13 14.16 -27.07
CA HIS A 285 -18.98 15.04 -27.88
C HIS A 285 -20.29 14.34 -28.20
N ILE A 286 -21.41 14.93 -27.78
CA ILE A 286 -22.75 14.46 -28.11
C ILE A 286 -23.25 15.30 -29.28
N ASP A 287 -23.03 14.79 -30.50
CA ASP A 287 -23.59 15.40 -31.70
C ASP A 287 -25.12 15.23 -31.66
N GLN A 288 -25.90 16.30 -31.92
CA GLN A 288 -27.37 16.21 -31.86
C GLN A 288 -27.95 15.16 -32.84
N GLU A 289 -27.25 14.90 -33.94
CA GLU A 289 -27.56 13.87 -34.94
C GLU A 289 -27.27 12.44 -34.47
N SER A 290 -26.50 12.27 -33.39
CA SER A 290 -26.09 10.95 -32.89
C SER A 290 -27.10 10.31 -31.94
N VAL A 291 -28.11 11.07 -31.51
CA VAL A 291 -29.20 10.58 -30.65
C VAL A 291 -30.21 9.83 -31.52
N LYS A 292 -30.20 8.50 -31.44
CA LYS A 292 -31.17 7.68 -32.19
C LYS A 292 -32.55 7.82 -31.53
N SER A 293 -33.55 8.17 -32.33
CA SER A 293 -34.92 8.33 -31.84
C SER A 293 -35.49 6.97 -31.42
N GLY A 294 -35.78 6.79 -30.13
CA GLY A 294 -36.66 5.74 -29.63
C GLY A 294 -36.05 4.71 -28.68
N ASP A 295 -34.73 4.55 -28.60
CA ASP A 295 -34.08 3.57 -27.71
C ASP A 295 -33.19 4.22 -26.63
N GLY A 296 -33.09 5.55 -26.60
CA GLY A 296 -32.30 6.30 -25.62
C GLY A 296 -30.79 6.15 -25.80
N ARG A 297 -30.33 5.58 -26.92
CA ARG A 297 -28.90 5.41 -27.22
C ARG A 297 -28.40 6.56 -28.08
N PHE A 298 -27.19 7.03 -27.79
CA PHE A 298 -26.48 7.99 -28.63
C PHE A 298 -25.05 7.53 -28.91
N ALA A 299 -24.50 7.97 -30.04
CA ALA A 299 -23.08 7.78 -30.34
C ALA A 299 -22.27 9.01 -29.93
N THR A 300 -21.10 8.80 -29.34
CA THR A 300 -20.18 9.90 -29.00
C THR A 300 -18.82 9.64 -29.63
N LYS A 301 -18.15 10.71 -30.04
CA LYS A 301 -16.76 10.65 -30.48
C LYS A 301 -15.86 11.10 -29.33
N MET A 302 -14.84 10.30 -29.04
CA MET A 302 -13.78 10.62 -28.08
C MET A 302 -12.49 10.97 -28.83
N LEU A 303 -11.51 11.53 -28.11
CA LEU A 303 -10.17 11.85 -28.63
C LEU A 303 -10.17 12.85 -29.81
N GLN A 304 -11.12 13.77 -29.84
CA GLN A 304 -11.13 14.84 -30.82
C GLN A 304 -9.94 15.80 -30.59
N PRO A 305 -9.50 16.54 -31.62
CA PRO A 305 -8.53 17.60 -31.43
C PRO A 305 -9.06 18.66 -30.46
N TYR A 306 -8.18 19.17 -29.60
CA TYR A 306 -8.49 20.31 -28.74
C TYR A 306 -8.97 21.54 -29.52
N ASP A 307 -10.10 22.12 -29.13
CA ASP A 307 -10.63 23.37 -29.66
C ASP A 307 -10.47 24.51 -28.65
N SER A 308 -9.57 25.46 -28.93
CA SER A 308 -9.34 26.60 -28.04
C SER A 308 -10.54 27.55 -27.89
N ASN A 309 -11.57 27.43 -28.75
CA ASN A 309 -12.77 28.26 -28.68
C ASN A 309 -13.92 27.59 -27.92
N TYR A 310 -13.81 26.30 -27.58
CA TYR A 310 -14.84 25.58 -26.84
C TYR A 310 -14.79 25.92 -25.35
N ASP A 311 -15.95 26.13 -24.74
CA ASP A 311 -16.05 26.32 -23.29
C ASP A 311 -16.01 24.97 -22.56
N TYR A 312 -14.80 24.54 -22.19
CA TYR A 312 -14.58 23.34 -21.38
C TYR A 312 -14.95 23.54 -19.90
N GLY A 313 -15.31 24.74 -19.45
CA GLY A 313 -15.59 25.05 -18.04
C GLY A 313 -16.60 24.11 -17.37
N PRO A 314 -17.79 23.87 -17.97
CA PRO A 314 -18.77 22.93 -17.43
C PRO A 314 -18.25 21.50 -17.30
N TRP A 315 -17.52 21.01 -18.29
CA TRP A 315 -16.94 19.66 -18.28
C TRP A 315 -15.82 19.53 -17.23
N ILE A 316 -14.92 20.51 -17.13
CA ILE A 316 -13.87 20.55 -16.11
C ILE A 316 -14.48 20.53 -14.71
N LYS A 317 -15.56 21.28 -14.49
CA LYS A 317 -16.30 21.27 -13.21
C LYS A 317 -16.87 19.88 -12.91
N GLN A 318 -17.54 19.26 -13.88
CA GLN A 318 -18.08 17.90 -13.74
C GLN A 318 -16.99 16.87 -13.42
N VAL A 319 -15.85 16.94 -14.11
CA VAL A 319 -14.71 16.05 -13.88
C VAL A 319 -14.13 16.28 -12.48
N SER A 320 -14.03 17.53 -12.05
CA SER A 320 -13.59 17.88 -10.69
C SER A 320 -14.53 17.30 -9.63
N ASP A 321 -15.83 17.42 -9.81
CA ASP A 321 -16.83 16.86 -8.87
C ASP A 321 -16.79 15.33 -8.83
N SER A 322 -16.57 14.70 -9.98
CA SER A 322 -16.37 13.25 -10.09
C SER A 322 -15.07 12.81 -9.39
N ALA A 323 -14.00 13.59 -9.50
CA ALA A 323 -12.73 13.33 -8.84
C ALA A 323 -12.83 13.48 -7.33
N VAL A 324 -13.51 14.53 -6.83
CA VAL A 324 -13.81 14.67 -5.40
C VAL A 324 -14.54 13.43 -4.87
N SER A 325 -15.61 13.01 -5.57
CA SER A 325 -16.38 11.83 -5.22
C SER A 325 -15.50 10.59 -5.16
N TYR A 326 -14.64 10.40 -6.17
CA TYR A 326 -13.70 9.28 -6.23
C TYR A 326 -12.73 9.25 -5.04
N TYR A 327 -12.09 10.37 -4.71
CA TYR A 327 -11.12 10.40 -3.61
C TYR A 327 -11.78 10.15 -2.25
N VAL A 328 -12.94 10.75 -2.00
CA VAL A 328 -13.70 10.54 -0.76
C VAL A 328 -14.16 9.09 -0.66
N GLN A 329 -14.75 8.56 -1.74
CA GLN A 329 -15.25 7.19 -1.77
C GLN A 329 -14.13 6.17 -1.62
N ARG A 330 -13.01 6.32 -2.34
CA ARG A 330 -11.84 5.45 -2.25
C ARG A 330 -11.34 5.30 -0.81
N THR A 331 -11.20 6.41 -0.10
CA THR A 331 -10.77 6.38 1.31
C THR A 331 -11.83 5.72 2.20
N ASN A 332 -13.12 5.93 1.93
CA ASN A 332 -14.20 5.26 2.68
C ASN A 332 -14.28 3.76 2.44
N GLU A 333 -14.11 3.29 1.21
CA GLU A 333 -14.03 1.87 0.88
C GLU A 333 -12.88 1.20 1.66
N ARG A 334 -11.71 1.83 1.73
CA ARG A 334 -10.56 1.33 2.51
C ARG A 334 -10.80 1.27 4.01
N VAL A 335 -11.38 2.32 4.59
CA VAL A 335 -11.74 2.34 6.02
C VAL A 335 -12.76 1.26 6.31
N VAL A 336 -13.76 1.07 5.44
CA VAL A 336 -14.78 0.03 5.61
C VAL A 336 -14.19 -1.36 5.44
N ALA A 337 -13.28 -1.57 4.47
CA ALA A 337 -12.58 -2.84 4.34
C ALA A 337 -11.80 -3.19 5.61
N ALA A 338 -11.10 -2.21 6.18
CA ALA A 338 -10.40 -2.40 7.43
C ALA A 338 -11.36 -2.70 8.60
N ASP A 339 -12.46 -1.95 8.72
CA ASP A 339 -13.50 -2.16 9.75
C ASP A 339 -14.12 -3.58 9.62
N VAL A 340 -14.42 -4.05 8.39
CA VAL A 340 -14.98 -5.40 8.16
C VAL A 340 -14.01 -6.51 8.55
N TYR A 341 -12.72 -6.32 8.29
CA TYR A 341 -11.69 -7.29 8.67
C TYR A 341 -11.19 -7.14 10.10
N GLY A 342 -11.72 -6.19 10.88
CA GLY A 342 -11.26 -5.90 12.24
C GLY A 342 -9.79 -5.47 12.30
N THR A 343 -9.31 -4.81 11.23
CA THR A 343 -7.95 -4.29 11.10
C THR A 343 -7.94 -2.76 11.23
N GLU A 344 -6.78 -2.16 11.48
CA GLU A 344 -6.64 -0.70 11.42
C GLU A 344 -6.14 -0.26 10.05
N TYR A 345 -6.94 0.57 9.35
CA TYR A 345 -6.47 1.19 8.12
C TYR A 345 -5.42 2.24 8.44
N VAL A 346 -4.25 2.07 7.83
CA VAL A 346 -3.15 3.02 7.94
C VAL A 346 -2.79 3.53 6.55
N SER A 347 -3.12 4.80 6.31
CA SER A 347 -2.77 5.48 5.08
C SER A 347 -1.31 5.91 5.12
N ALA A 348 -0.58 5.53 4.07
CA ALA A 348 0.75 6.00 3.76
C ALA A 348 0.72 7.28 2.91
N SER A 349 -0.42 7.66 2.32
CA SER A 349 -0.68 8.88 1.57
C SER A 349 -0.94 10.05 2.51
N MET A 350 -0.15 11.13 2.36
CA MET A 350 -0.32 12.33 3.20
C MET A 350 -1.63 13.06 2.86
N PHE A 351 -2.09 12.98 1.60
CA PHE A 351 -3.43 13.43 1.21
C PHE A 351 -4.53 12.70 1.99
N GLU A 352 -4.53 11.37 1.98
CA GLU A 352 -5.60 10.58 2.62
C GLU A 352 -5.53 10.68 4.15
N ALA A 353 -4.32 10.73 4.73
CA ALA A 353 -4.16 10.99 6.15
C ALA A 353 -4.79 12.33 6.58
N ARG A 354 -4.61 13.40 5.78
CA ARG A 354 -5.26 14.70 6.02
C ARG A 354 -6.76 14.65 5.77
N LEU A 355 -7.21 13.91 4.76
CA LEU A 355 -8.63 13.73 4.48
C LEU A 355 -9.32 13.08 5.68
N LEU A 356 -8.76 11.99 6.23
CA LEU A 356 -9.26 11.30 7.41
C LEU A 356 -9.29 12.23 8.63
N ALA A 357 -8.23 13.02 8.86
CA ALA A 357 -8.14 13.93 10.00
C ALA A 357 -9.14 15.10 9.94
N ARG A 358 -9.70 15.41 8.77
CA ARG A 358 -10.64 16.52 8.56
C ARG A 358 -12.11 16.12 8.66
N ARG A 359 -12.43 14.84 8.72
CA ARG A 359 -13.82 14.36 8.75
C ARG A 359 -14.54 14.81 10.01
N SER A 360 -15.75 15.34 9.81
CA SER A 360 -16.67 15.72 10.88
C SER A 360 -17.17 14.44 11.58
N GLY A 361 -16.79 14.26 12.84
CA GLY A 361 -17.04 13.03 13.60
C GLY A 361 -15.87 12.58 14.47
N GLY A 362 -14.69 13.19 14.34
CA GLY A 362 -13.64 13.12 15.35
C GLY A 362 -13.17 11.70 15.67
N ARG A 363 -13.08 10.81 14.67
CA ARG A 363 -12.24 9.62 14.84
C ARG A 363 -10.82 10.12 15.03
N THR A 364 -10.34 10.01 16.27
CA THR A 364 -8.94 10.19 16.61
C THR A 364 -8.12 9.36 15.63
N VAL A 365 -7.18 10.01 14.95
CA VAL A 365 -6.11 9.34 14.19
C VAL A 365 -5.66 8.14 15.04
N GLY A 366 -5.85 6.93 14.53
CA GLY A 366 -5.53 5.71 15.27
C GLY A 366 -4.05 5.69 15.63
N ALA A 367 -3.68 4.96 16.69
CA ALA A 367 -2.31 4.96 17.19
C ALA A 367 -1.30 4.51 16.11
N ALA A 368 -1.69 3.58 15.24
CA ALA A 368 -0.82 3.14 14.15
C ALA A 368 -0.72 4.20 13.05
N GLN A 369 -1.82 4.88 12.72
CA GLN A 369 -1.77 6.04 11.80
C GLN A 369 -0.88 7.14 12.36
N ALA A 370 -1.05 7.54 13.62
CA ALA A 370 -0.21 8.56 14.26
C ALA A 370 1.27 8.16 14.25
N ALA A 371 1.55 6.88 14.50
CA ALA A 371 2.91 6.36 14.56
C ALA A 371 3.64 6.34 13.22
N VAL A 372 2.95 6.03 12.13
CA VAL A 372 3.56 6.11 10.78
C VAL A 372 4.09 7.51 10.47
N TRP A 373 3.46 8.55 11.02
CA TRP A 373 3.84 9.94 10.79
C TRP A 373 4.73 10.52 11.91
N ALA A 374 5.04 9.77 12.97
CA ALA A 374 5.74 10.26 14.16
C ALA A 374 7.27 10.08 14.14
N ASP A 375 7.94 10.14 12.98
CA ASP A 375 9.40 9.95 12.83
C ASP A 375 9.94 8.65 13.49
N VAL A 376 9.09 7.63 13.66
CA VAL A 376 9.49 6.31 14.16
C VAL A 376 10.50 5.70 13.17
N PRO A 377 11.62 5.11 13.64
CA PRO A 377 12.63 4.53 12.78
C PRO A 377 12.05 3.53 11.79
N GLN A 378 12.41 3.70 10.52
CA GLN A 378 11.90 2.90 9.42
C GLN A 378 13.03 2.09 8.81
N LEU A 379 12.75 0.84 8.43
CA LEU A 379 13.67 -0.03 7.70
C LEU A 379 13.33 -0.04 6.20
N THR A 380 13.09 1.14 5.63
CA THR A 380 12.68 1.28 4.21
C THR A 380 13.74 0.84 3.20
N SER A 381 14.99 0.65 3.64
CA SER A 381 16.11 0.20 2.82
C SER A 381 16.20 -1.33 2.70
N LEU A 382 15.52 -2.09 3.57
CA LEU A 382 15.59 -3.55 3.56
C LEU A 382 14.67 -4.15 2.49
N ALA A 383 15.20 -5.13 1.76
CA ALA A 383 14.40 -5.92 0.84
C ALA A 383 13.51 -6.91 1.61
N ALA A 384 12.43 -7.38 0.98
CA ALA A 384 11.49 -8.32 1.58
C ALA A 384 12.14 -9.57 2.22
N PRO A 385 13.17 -10.22 1.63
CA PRO A 385 13.82 -11.38 2.25
C PRO A 385 14.58 -11.04 3.53
N ASP A 386 15.27 -9.88 3.54
CA ASP A 386 16.04 -9.41 4.71
C ASP A 386 15.07 -9.04 5.84
N LEU A 387 13.98 -8.35 5.49
CA LEU A 387 12.93 -7.99 6.42
C LEU A 387 12.28 -9.24 7.05
N ALA A 388 11.97 -10.26 6.24
CA ALA A 388 11.45 -11.52 6.76
C ALA A 388 12.43 -12.16 7.77
N LYS A 389 13.73 -12.23 7.43
CA LYS A 389 14.76 -12.80 8.32
C LYS A 389 14.83 -12.05 9.65
N VAL A 390 14.84 -10.72 9.63
CA VAL A 390 14.90 -9.89 10.84
C VAL A 390 13.64 -10.09 11.69
N LEU A 391 12.46 -10.05 11.08
CA LEU A 391 11.19 -10.13 11.79
C LEU A 391 10.92 -11.51 12.40
N THR A 392 11.48 -12.59 11.83
CA THR A 392 11.25 -13.95 12.33
C THR A 392 12.29 -14.44 13.32
N ASN A 393 13.50 -13.85 13.34
CA ASN A 393 14.65 -14.43 14.06
C ASN A 393 15.26 -13.53 15.13
N GLU A 394 14.72 -12.33 15.35
CA GLU A 394 15.31 -11.39 16.30
C GLU A 394 14.34 -11.04 17.43
N ASP A 395 14.57 -11.64 18.60
CA ASP A 395 13.86 -11.32 19.86
C ASP A 395 13.92 -9.81 20.17
N ALA A 396 14.98 -9.13 19.72
CA ALA A 396 15.14 -7.69 19.84
C ALA A 396 14.00 -6.92 19.15
N VAL A 397 13.51 -7.37 18.00
CA VAL A 397 12.40 -6.71 17.30
C VAL A 397 11.11 -6.85 18.10
N GLU A 398 10.88 -8.01 18.70
CA GLU A 398 9.70 -8.25 19.51
C GLU A 398 9.73 -7.44 20.82
N ASP A 399 10.91 -7.29 21.43
CA ASP A 399 11.10 -6.40 22.57
C ASP A 399 10.85 -4.93 22.19
N LEU A 400 11.31 -4.49 21.01
CA LEU A 400 11.03 -3.13 20.52
C LEU A 400 9.53 -2.93 20.22
N ARG A 401 8.86 -3.90 19.58
CA ARG A 401 7.40 -3.88 19.37
C ARG A 401 6.67 -3.77 20.70
N ARG A 402 7.07 -4.54 21.71
CA ARG A 402 6.47 -4.50 23.04
C ARG A 402 6.64 -3.13 23.70
N GLN A 403 7.82 -2.51 23.60
CA GLN A 403 8.08 -1.16 24.12
C GLN A 403 7.24 -0.09 23.41
N VAL A 404 7.14 -0.15 22.08
CA VAL A 404 6.34 0.77 21.26
C VAL A 404 4.86 0.64 21.62
N ARG A 405 4.33 -0.58 21.69
CA ARG A 405 2.95 -0.85 22.10
C ARG A 405 2.67 -0.37 23.51
N ALA A 406 3.56 -0.63 24.46
CA ALA A 406 3.41 -0.15 25.85
C ALA A 406 3.34 1.38 25.91
N SER A 407 4.17 2.07 25.11
CA SER A 407 4.19 3.54 25.04
C SER A 407 2.94 4.11 24.36
N LEU A 408 2.37 3.40 23.39
CA LEU A 408 1.13 3.80 22.73
C LEU A 408 -0.13 3.60 23.60
N VAL A 409 -0.11 2.64 24.52
CA VAL A 409 -1.22 2.36 25.44
C VAL A 409 -1.39 3.46 26.49
N THR A 410 -0.32 4.17 26.85
CA THR A 410 -0.36 5.21 27.89
C THR A 410 -0.86 6.56 27.36
N ALA A 411 -0.78 6.80 26.06
CA ALA A 411 -1.17 8.06 25.43
C ALA A 411 -2.66 8.08 25.04
N ARG A 412 -3.38 9.12 25.49
CA ARG A 412 -4.85 9.24 25.34
C ARG A 412 -5.28 10.12 24.18
N THR A 413 -4.38 10.97 23.67
CA THR A 413 -4.63 11.84 22.52
C THR A 413 -3.61 11.60 21.40
N PRO A 414 -3.93 11.92 20.12
CA PRO A 414 -2.97 11.81 19.03
C PRO A 414 -1.69 12.64 19.25
N GLY A 415 -1.80 13.80 19.91
CA GLY A 415 -0.64 14.62 20.28
C GLY A 415 0.25 13.92 21.32
N GLU A 416 -0.35 13.35 22.36
CA GLU A 416 0.38 12.56 23.37
C GLU A 416 1.00 11.29 22.77
N GLN A 417 0.34 10.66 21.79
CA GLN A 417 0.87 9.47 21.10
C GLN A 417 2.09 9.85 20.27
N VAL A 418 2.03 10.97 19.53
CA VAL A 418 3.19 11.48 18.79
C VAL A 418 4.32 11.87 19.73
N ASP A 419 4.03 12.52 20.86
CA ASP A 419 5.06 12.94 21.82
C ASP A 419 5.72 11.71 22.49
N ALA A 420 4.94 10.71 22.91
CA ALA A 420 5.45 9.46 23.47
C ALA A 420 6.30 8.68 22.47
N LEU A 421 5.88 8.63 21.20
CA LEU A 421 6.67 8.02 20.13
C LEU A 421 7.91 8.82 19.77
N THR A 422 7.88 10.14 19.88
CA THR A 422 9.04 11.01 19.63
C THR A 422 10.10 10.82 20.72
N GLU A 423 9.68 10.66 21.97
CA GLU A 423 10.57 10.31 23.08
C GLU A 423 11.21 8.93 22.87
N LEU A 424 10.41 7.96 22.44
CA LEU A 424 10.87 6.61 22.12
C LEU A 424 11.73 6.56 20.85
N ALA A 425 11.49 7.44 19.87
CA ALA A 425 12.17 7.47 18.58
C ALA A 425 13.68 7.66 18.73
N HIS A 426 14.16 8.38 19.74
CA HIS A 426 15.61 8.52 19.98
C HIS A 426 16.26 7.19 20.40
N ASP A 427 15.60 6.44 21.28
CA ASP A 427 16.05 5.13 21.75
C ASP A 427 15.93 4.07 20.64
N LEU A 428 14.85 4.15 19.84
CA LEU A 428 14.63 3.31 18.68
C LEU A 428 15.64 3.59 17.56
N GLU A 429 16.01 4.85 17.31
CA GLU A 429 16.97 5.20 16.25
C GLU A 429 18.34 4.58 16.57
N SER A 430 18.75 4.61 17.85
CA SER A 430 19.97 3.97 18.32
C SER A 430 19.95 2.44 18.15
N SER A 431 18.77 1.82 18.32
CA SER A 431 18.57 0.37 18.23
C SER A 431 18.45 -0.09 16.77
N SER A 432 17.71 0.66 15.95
CA SER A 432 17.57 0.48 14.50
C SER A 432 18.93 0.62 13.81
N TYR A 433 19.76 1.58 14.21
CA TYR A 433 21.12 1.73 13.68
C TYR A 433 22.01 0.50 13.99
N LYS A 434 21.88 -0.07 15.20
CA LYS A 434 22.60 -1.30 15.57
C LYS A 434 22.11 -2.48 14.73
N LEU A 435 20.79 -2.62 14.56
CA LEU A 435 20.16 -3.66 13.73
C LEU A 435 20.62 -3.58 12.28
N GLU A 436 20.51 -2.41 11.65
CA GLU A 436 20.93 -2.20 10.25
C GLU A 436 22.43 -2.50 10.09
N LYS A 437 23.27 -2.05 11.03
CA LYS A 437 24.71 -2.35 11.01
C LYS A 437 25.01 -3.84 11.17
N MET A 438 24.25 -4.57 11.99
CA MET A 438 24.40 -6.02 12.15
C MET A 438 24.00 -6.76 10.88
N VAL A 439 22.88 -6.39 10.25
CA VAL A 439 22.42 -6.97 8.98
C VAL A 439 23.40 -6.70 7.84
N PHE A 440 23.92 -5.47 7.72
CA PHE A 440 24.94 -5.14 6.72
C PHE A 440 26.26 -5.85 6.98
N SER A 441 26.67 -5.97 8.25
CA SER A 441 27.88 -6.72 8.61
C SER A 441 27.74 -8.21 8.26
N ASP A 442 26.59 -8.82 8.57
CA ASP A 442 26.31 -10.23 8.24
C ASP A 442 26.31 -10.45 6.72
N ARG A 443 25.75 -9.52 5.93
CA ARG A 443 25.78 -9.56 4.47
C ARG A 443 27.19 -9.44 3.89
N ILE A 444 28.05 -8.62 4.48
CA ILE A 444 29.46 -8.50 4.09
C ILE A 444 30.22 -9.78 4.45
N TRP A 445 29.94 -10.40 5.59
CA TRP A 445 30.56 -11.67 5.97
C TRP A 445 30.09 -12.84 5.10
N GLN A 446 28.81 -12.92 4.75
CA GLN A 446 28.29 -13.93 3.82
C GLN A 446 28.77 -13.69 2.38
N GLY A 447 29.06 -12.44 1.99
CA GLY A 447 29.66 -12.11 0.69
C GLY A 447 31.19 -12.24 0.63
N ALA A 448 31.88 -12.19 1.78
CA ALA A 448 33.34 -12.31 1.89
C ALA A 448 33.82 -13.75 2.19
N VAL A 449 32.90 -14.70 2.42
CA VAL A 449 33.21 -16.12 2.40
C VAL A 449 33.09 -16.61 0.94
N PRO A 450 34.20 -16.96 0.26
CA PRO A 450 34.12 -17.58 -1.05
C PRO A 450 33.31 -18.87 -0.93
N GLY A 451 32.38 -19.10 -1.87
CA GLY A 451 31.56 -20.31 -1.97
C GLY A 451 32.41 -21.57 -2.17
N GLY A 452 32.96 -22.09 -1.08
CA GLY A 452 33.91 -23.20 -1.09
C GLY A 452 34.14 -23.83 0.27
N LEU A 453 33.08 -24.31 0.92
CA LEU A 453 33.12 -25.53 1.75
C LEU A 453 31.81 -26.29 1.56
N GLY A 454 31.76 -27.06 0.48
CA GLY A 454 30.88 -28.21 0.40
C GLY A 454 31.38 -29.32 1.33
N ALA A 455 30.42 -30.08 1.87
CA ALA A 455 30.59 -31.37 2.53
C ALA A 455 31.40 -31.42 3.85
N ALA A 456 30.70 -31.38 4.99
CA ALA A 456 31.02 -32.24 6.14
C ALA A 456 29.85 -32.34 7.14
N SER A 457 29.48 -33.60 7.45
CA SER A 457 28.79 -34.09 8.65
C SER A 457 27.35 -33.66 8.95
N LEU A 458 26.40 -34.28 8.23
CA LEU A 458 25.16 -34.77 8.84
C LEU A 458 25.40 -36.22 9.27
N LEU A 459 25.70 -36.43 10.55
CA LEU A 459 25.59 -37.71 11.23
C LEU A 459 24.77 -37.48 12.50
N VAL A 460 23.44 -37.55 12.36
CA VAL A 460 22.55 -37.74 13.53
C VAL A 460 22.24 -39.23 13.58
N GLY A 461 23.11 -39.97 14.27
CA GLY A 461 22.87 -41.31 14.75
C GLY A 461 22.26 -41.25 16.15
N THR A 462 21.23 -42.06 16.34
CA THR A 462 20.35 -42.22 17.51
C THR A 462 21.04 -42.71 18.79
N VAL A 463 20.39 -42.41 19.94
CA VAL A 463 20.14 -43.26 21.14
C VAL A 463 20.57 -42.65 22.51
N SER A 464 19.59 -42.65 23.44
CA SER A 464 19.64 -42.53 24.92
C SER A 464 19.99 -41.16 25.51
N GLY A 465 19.32 -40.58 26.50
CA GLY A 465 18.31 -41.02 27.46
C GLY A 465 18.56 -40.25 28.78
N GLY A 466 17.54 -39.64 29.40
CA GLY A 466 17.56 -39.22 30.81
C GLY A 466 17.75 -37.73 31.14
N ILE A 467 16.75 -37.16 31.82
CA ILE A 467 16.77 -35.95 32.68
C ILE A 467 16.85 -36.52 34.13
N PRO A 468 17.54 -35.94 35.17
CA PRO A 468 17.29 -34.56 35.67
C PRO A 468 18.41 -33.77 36.39
N ALA A 469 18.11 -32.47 36.60
CA ALA A 469 18.29 -31.67 37.83
C ALA A 469 19.47 -30.66 37.99
N ILE A 470 19.05 -29.37 38.05
CA ILE A 470 19.26 -28.36 39.14
C ILE A 470 20.53 -27.47 39.18
N ALA A 471 20.24 -26.15 39.29
CA ALA A 471 21.02 -25.02 39.85
C ALA A 471 22.29 -24.59 39.10
N ALA A 472 22.81 -23.37 39.13
CA ALA A 472 22.46 -22.00 39.53
C ALA A 472 23.78 -21.20 39.34
N GLY A 473 23.77 -19.89 39.10
CA GLY A 473 24.96 -19.05 39.39
C GLY A 473 25.65 -18.35 38.23
N SER A 474 25.21 -17.12 38.00
CA SER A 474 25.97 -15.90 37.68
C SER A 474 27.51 -15.91 37.53
N PHE A 475 27.95 -15.22 36.46
CA PHE A 475 29.13 -14.35 36.28
C PHE A 475 30.58 -14.91 36.39
N GLY A 476 31.38 -14.64 35.35
CA GLY A 476 32.76 -14.14 35.54
C GLY A 476 33.91 -14.73 34.70
N LEU A 477 34.21 -14.08 33.57
CA LEU A 477 35.54 -13.67 33.06
C LEU A 477 36.68 -14.70 32.76
N LEU A 478 37.01 -14.73 31.46
CA LEU A 478 38.34 -14.55 30.83
C LEU A 478 39.51 -15.52 31.10
N ALA A 479 39.96 -16.16 30.01
CA ALA A 479 41.35 -16.16 29.52
C ALA A 479 41.27 -16.35 27.99
N GLY A 480 41.65 -15.39 27.14
CA GLY A 480 43.04 -15.12 26.74
C GLY A 480 43.37 -16.02 25.54
N VAL A 481 43.68 -15.56 24.33
CA VAL A 481 44.71 -14.57 23.97
C VAL A 481 44.40 -14.03 22.56
N ALA A 482 44.31 -12.71 22.43
CA ALA A 482 44.71 -11.98 21.24
C ALA A 482 46.07 -11.33 21.54
N PRO A 483 46.95 -11.12 20.55
CA PRO A 483 47.33 -9.72 20.26
C PRO A 483 47.48 -9.43 18.75
N PHE A 484 46.88 -8.36 18.21
CA PHE A 484 47.39 -6.95 18.14
C PHE A 484 48.52 -6.79 17.10
N LEU A 485 48.55 -5.81 16.18
CA LEU A 485 48.38 -4.35 16.25
C LEU A 485 47.89 -3.83 14.87
N GLY A 486 46.97 -2.87 14.75
CA GLY A 486 47.22 -1.42 14.88
C GLY A 486 47.28 -0.79 13.47
N ALA A 487 46.57 0.28 13.10
CA ALA A 487 46.44 1.51 13.85
C ALA A 487 45.10 2.24 13.63
N ARG A 488 44.68 2.81 14.75
CA ARG A 488 43.71 3.87 14.98
C ARG A 488 44.28 5.19 14.43
N ALA A 489 43.46 5.98 13.76
CA ALA A 489 43.49 7.46 13.63
C ALA A 489 43.34 7.96 12.18
N SER A 490 42.31 8.79 11.96
CA SER A 490 41.87 9.40 10.70
C SER A 490 41.33 8.37 9.69
N ARG A 491 40.00 8.21 9.52
CA ARG A 491 39.08 9.22 9.00
C ARG A 491 37.76 9.22 9.79
N LYS A 492 37.82 9.84 10.96
CA LYS A 492 36.64 10.32 11.72
C LYS A 492 36.16 11.69 11.21
N ARG A 493 36.18 11.94 9.89
CA ARG A 493 35.80 13.26 9.33
C ARG A 493 34.79 13.28 8.18
N GLU A 494 34.31 12.15 7.64
CA GLU A 494 33.36 12.23 6.50
C GLU A 494 32.04 11.44 6.63
N ALA A 495 31.87 10.55 7.60
CA ALA A 495 30.57 9.85 7.80
C ALA A 495 29.66 10.51 8.86
N ALA A 496 30.24 11.26 9.81
CA ALA A 496 29.48 12.05 10.79
C ALA A 496 29.04 13.42 10.22
N TYR A 497 29.50 13.79 9.02
CA TYR A 497 29.12 15.03 8.35
C TYR A 497 27.79 14.92 7.57
N LEU A 498 27.27 13.70 7.37
CA LEU A 498 26.02 13.44 6.65
C LEU A 498 24.79 13.24 7.54
N PHE A 499 24.96 13.20 8.87
CA PHE A 499 23.84 13.05 9.82
C PHE A 499 23.73 14.16 10.88
N VAL A 500 24.61 15.17 10.88
CA VAL A 500 24.57 16.32 11.84
C VAL A 500 23.97 17.60 11.23
N THR A 501 23.46 17.57 9.99
CA THR A 501 22.73 18.73 9.41
C THR A 501 21.21 18.67 9.53
N ALA A 502 20.70 17.96 10.56
CA ALA A 502 19.34 18.12 11.07
C ALA A 502 19.35 18.58 12.53
N ARG A 503 19.95 19.75 12.79
CA ARG A 503 19.74 20.51 14.03
C ARG A 503 19.10 21.85 13.63
N ARG A 504 17.79 21.99 13.80
CA ARG A 504 17.10 23.27 13.57
C ARG A 504 17.59 24.32 14.59
N MET A 505 18.15 25.40 14.04
CA MET A 505 18.19 26.81 14.50
C MET A 505 18.41 27.14 15.99
N ARG A 506 19.52 27.85 16.28
CA ARG A 506 19.49 29.09 17.10
C ARG A 506 20.80 29.89 16.99
N ARG A 507 20.66 31.18 16.69
CA ARG A 507 21.64 32.30 16.68
C ARG A 507 22.44 32.55 15.39
N ARG A 508 21.77 32.99 14.32
CA ARG A 508 21.67 34.40 13.88
C ARG A 508 20.83 34.48 12.61
#